data_AF-A0A3D3WUW3-F1
#
_entry.id   AF-A0A3D3WUW3-F1
#
_cell.length_a   1.000
_cell.length_b   1.000
_cell.length_c   1.000
_cell.angle_alpha   90.00
_cell.angle_beta   90.00
_cell.angle_gamma   90.00
#
_symmetry.space_group_name_H-M   'P 1'
#
loop_
_entity.id
_entity.type
_entity.pdbx_description
1 polymer ?
#
loop_
_entity_poly.entity_id
_entity_poly.type
_entity_poly.pdbx_seq_one_letter_code
_entity_poly.pdbx_strand_id
1 'polypeptide(L)'
;QSLASAEATLTGDEKEMGVVLVDMGGGTTDITIYRQGQPWYSAVIPVGGMQMTRDLSVALKTPMHMAEEMKIKWGCVMPEMVAADDEVVIPSFQGQPQHSLSRRILSDPLNARMMEIIKLIVMKVTQSGLKSFPSGGIVLTGGGAEMTGLAELVQKTLGGQVRIGYPEEIAGLPDQLRKPAFSAAVGLLLWGIKHQGETRSSLNGDRSMSGLKSFRWGLGRRKVAAVR
;
A
#
# COMPACT_ATOMS: atom_id res chain seq x y z
N GLN A 1 2.28 4.27 -4.60
CA GLN A 1 2.31 2.79 -4.74
C GLN A 1 0.90 2.23 -4.83
N SER A 2 -0.06 2.88 -4.17
CA SER A 2 -1.50 2.60 -4.22
C SER A 2 -2.13 2.29 -5.59
N LEU A 3 -1.75 2.95 -6.69
CA LEU A 3 -2.31 2.61 -8.01
C LEU A 3 -1.98 1.19 -8.46
N ALA A 4 -0.77 0.70 -8.18
CA ALA A 4 -0.44 -0.69 -8.44
C ALA A 4 -1.22 -1.60 -7.50
N SER A 5 -1.25 -1.29 -6.20
CA SER A 5 -2.03 -2.04 -5.22
C SER A 5 -3.52 -2.14 -5.61
N ALA A 6 -4.08 -1.10 -6.22
CA ALA A 6 -5.45 -1.07 -6.74
C ALA A 6 -5.69 -2.07 -7.87
N GLU A 7 -4.70 -2.33 -8.73
CA GLU A 7 -4.81 -3.33 -9.80
C GLU A 7 -4.87 -4.75 -9.24
N ALA A 8 -4.28 -5.01 -8.08
CA ALA A 8 -4.29 -6.32 -7.45
C ALA A 8 -5.44 -6.55 -6.46
N THR A 9 -6.05 -5.48 -5.90
CA THR A 9 -6.94 -5.62 -4.72
C THR A 9 -8.36 -5.11 -4.91
N LEU A 10 -8.60 -4.23 -5.88
CA LEU A 10 -9.92 -3.67 -6.15
C LEU A 10 -10.62 -4.44 -7.27
N THR A 11 -11.91 -4.71 -7.06
CA THR A 11 -12.80 -5.25 -8.08
C THR A 11 -13.24 -4.14 -9.07
N GLY A 12 -13.76 -4.56 -10.24
CA GLY A 12 -14.34 -3.62 -11.21
C GLY A 12 -15.52 -2.84 -10.60
N ASP A 13 -16.41 -3.53 -9.89
CA ASP A 13 -17.61 -2.94 -9.29
C ASP A 13 -17.27 -1.87 -8.24
N GLU A 14 -16.25 -2.11 -7.41
CA GLU A 14 -15.77 -1.10 -6.45
C GLU A 14 -15.23 0.15 -7.15
N LYS A 15 -14.46 -0.02 -8.24
CA LYS A 15 -13.94 1.10 -9.03
C LYS A 15 -15.09 1.89 -9.69
N GLU A 16 -16.15 1.21 -10.15
CA GLU A 16 -17.33 1.84 -10.77
C GLU A 16 -18.20 2.60 -9.76
N MET A 17 -18.59 1.95 -8.66
CA MET A 17 -19.34 2.58 -7.56
C MET A 17 -18.56 3.70 -6.87
N GLY A 18 -17.23 3.67 -7.02
CA GLY A 18 -16.28 4.53 -6.36
C GLY A 18 -15.86 3.97 -5.02
N VAL A 19 -14.57 4.01 -4.75
CA VAL A 19 -13.93 3.36 -3.59
C VAL A 19 -12.70 4.17 -3.16
N VAL A 20 -12.42 4.17 -1.86
CA VAL A 20 -11.16 4.68 -1.32
C VAL A 20 -10.25 3.50 -1.02
N LEU A 21 -9.16 3.38 -1.77
CA LEU A 21 -8.06 2.48 -1.45
C LEU A 21 -7.07 3.18 -0.51
N VAL A 22 -6.75 2.53 0.60
CA VAL A 22 -5.73 2.96 1.54
C VAL A 22 -4.64 1.90 1.61
N ASP A 23 -3.44 2.23 1.14
CA ASP A 23 -2.27 1.35 1.16
C ASP A 23 -1.33 1.77 2.31
N MET A 24 -1.35 0.98 3.38
CA MET A 24 -0.61 1.24 4.61
C MET A 24 0.75 0.53 4.57
N GLY A 25 1.79 1.29 4.20
CA GLY A 25 3.17 0.83 4.20
C GLY A 25 3.88 1.05 5.54
N GLY A 26 5.19 0.78 5.56
CA GLY A 26 6.02 1.03 6.74
C GLY A 26 6.22 2.52 7.02
N GLY A 27 6.56 3.31 5.99
CA GLY A 27 6.86 4.74 6.15
C GLY A 27 5.74 5.68 5.73
N THR A 28 4.81 5.21 4.89
CA THR A 28 3.75 6.03 4.29
C THR A 28 2.43 5.29 4.29
N THR A 29 1.36 6.08 4.21
CA THR A 29 0.02 5.60 3.90
C THR A 29 -0.42 6.30 2.62
N ASP A 30 -0.55 5.56 1.53
CA ASP A 30 -0.99 6.09 0.25
C ASP A 30 -2.52 5.97 0.13
N ILE A 31 -3.16 6.97 -0.45
CA ILE A 31 -4.60 6.98 -0.71
C ILE A 31 -4.82 7.13 -2.21
N THR A 32 -5.73 6.32 -2.75
CA THR A 32 -6.25 6.50 -4.10
C THR A 32 -7.76 6.35 -4.09
N ILE A 33 -8.44 7.28 -4.75
CA ILE A 33 -9.89 7.30 -4.86
C ILE A 33 -10.25 6.99 -6.30
N TYR A 34 -11.10 5.99 -6.51
CA TYR A 34 -11.67 5.67 -7.80
C TYR A 34 -13.11 6.18 -7.90
N ARG A 35 -13.52 6.57 -9.10
CA ARG A 35 -14.92 6.89 -9.47
C ARG A 35 -15.14 6.51 -10.93
N GLN A 36 -16.27 5.86 -11.24
CA GLN A 36 -16.63 5.50 -12.63
C GLN A 36 -15.50 4.74 -13.34
N GLY A 37 -14.90 3.78 -12.63
CA GLY A 37 -13.84 2.92 -13.17
C GLY A 37 -12.45 3.56 -13.22
N GLN A 38 -12.33 4.86 -12.93
CA GLN A 38 -11.09 5.63 -13.14
C GLN A 38 -10.48 6.16 -11.83
N PRO A 39 -9.14 6.23 -11.71
CA PRO A 39 -8.49 6.95 -10.63
C PRO A 39 -8.84 8.44 -10.70
N TRP A 40 -9.34 9.00 -9.61
CA TRP A 40 -9.82 10.37 -9.54
C TRP A 40 -8.96 11.27 -8.64
N TYR A 41 -8.43 10.72 -7.55
CA TYR A 41 -7.57 11.46 -6.61
C TYR A 41 -6.51 10.53 -6.02
N SER A 42 -5.33 11.08 -5.75
CA SER A 42 -4.29 10.37 -4.99
C SER A 42 -3.57 11.31 -4.05
N ALA A 43 -3.24 10.80 -2.85
CA ALA A 43 -2.46 11.52 -1.86
C ALA A 43 -1.56 10.56 -1.08
N VAL A 44 -0.53 11.12 -0.45
CA VAL A 44 0.38 10.39 0.44
C VAL A 44 0.35 11.05 1.82
N ILE A 45 0.26 10.24 2.85
CA ILE A 45 0.46 10.63 4.24
C ILE A 45 1.84 10.11 4.66
N PRO A 46 2.76 10.96 5.17
CA PRO A 46 4.12 10.56 5.55
C PRO A 46 4.16 9.84 6.92
N VAL A 47 3.21 8.94 7.15
CA VAL A 47 3.04 8.13 8.36
C VAL A 47 2.57 6.74 7.93
N GLY A 48 3.15 5.70 8.51
CA GLY A 48 2.78 4.30 8.28
C GLY A 48 2.99 3.44 9.53
N GLY A 49 3.26 2.16 9.33
CA GLY A 49 3.45 1.19 10.40
C GLY A 49 4.66 1.46 11.31
N MET A 50 5.67 2.21 10.87
CA MET A 50 6.88 2.51 11.64
C MET A 50 6.59 3.42 12.84
N GLN A 51 5.61 4.33 12.74
CA GLN A 51 5.20 5.17 13.85
C GLN A 51 4.53 4.34 14.95
N MET A 52 3.78 3.29 14.59
CA MET A 52 3.22 2.33 15.55
C MET A 52 4.33 1.59 16.30
N THR A 53 5.37 1.17 15.58
CA THR A 53 6.56 0.54 16.18
C THR A 53 7.27 1.45 17.16
N ARG A 54 7.41 2.74 16.79
CA ARG A 54 8.04 3.75 17.64
C ARG A 54 7.23 4.00 18.92
N ASP A 55 5.91 4.12 18.81
CA ASP A 55 5.05 4.33 19.96
C ASP A 55 5.11 3.14 20.93
N LEU A 56 5.12 1.90 20.40
CA LEU A 56 5.35 0.70 21.21
C LEU A 56 6.72 0.67 21.87
N SER A 57 7.78 1.02 21.13
CA SER A 57 9.14 1.06 21.66
C SER A 57 9.24 2.01 22.86
N VAL A 58 8.59 3.16 22.79
CA VAL A 58 8.52 4.12 23.89
C VAL A 58 7.66 3.58 25.05
N ALA A 59 6.48 3.04 24.76
CA ALA A 59 5.55 2.55 25.79
C ALA A 59 6.13 1.37 26.58
N LEU A 60 6.76 0.41 25.89
CA LEU A 60 7.32 -0.81 26.48
C LEU A 60 8.78 -0.63 26.94
N LYS A 61 9.41 0.50 26.62
CA LYS A 61 10.83 0.78 26.87
C LYS A 61 11.74 -0.30 26.27
N THR A 62 11.40 -0.77 25.07
CA THR A 62 12.15 -1.78 24.31
C THR A 62 12.73 -1.18 23.04
N PRO A 63 13.81 -1.75 22.46
CA PRO A 63 14.31 -1.35 21.16
C PRO A 63 13.29 -1.47 20.03
N MET A 64 13.46 -0.67 18.99
CA MET A 64 12.60 -0.69 17.79
C MET A 64 12.43 -2.08 17.18
N HIS A 65 13.49 -2.90 17.10
CA HIS A 65 13.40 -4.24 16.50
C HIS A 65 12.52 -5.17 17.34
N MET A 66 12.68 -5.15 18.67
CA MET A 66 11.82 -5.90 19.58
C MET A 66 10.39 -5.40 19.46
N ALA A 67 10.16 -4.08 19.52
CA ALA A 67 8.83 -3.50 19.38
C ALA A 67 8.15 -3.90 18.05
N GLU A 68 8.90 -4.03 16.95
CA GLU A 68 8.37 -4.52 15.67
C GLU A 68 7.94 -5.98 15.75
N GLU A 69 8.79 -6.84 16.31
CA GLU A 69 8.45 -8.25 16.54
C GLU A 69 7.19 -8.38 17.41
N MET A 70 7.11 -7.58 18.47
CA MET A 70 5.96 -7.55 19.36
C MET A 70 4.69 -7.08 18.65
N LYS A 71 4.80 -6.03 17.83
CA LYS A 71 3.71 -5.48 17.02
C LYS A 71 3.17 -6.52 16.04
N ILE A 72 4.06 -7.20 15.31
CA ILE A 72 3.67 -8.22 14.32
C ILE A 72 3.02 -9.42 15.01
N LYS A 73 3.60 -9.88 16.13
CA LYS A 73 3.17 -11.12 16.79
C LYS A 73 1.91 -10.95 17.64
N TRP A 74 1.75 -9.82 18.32
CA TRP A 74 0.71 -9.62 19.33
C TRP A 74 -0.11 -8.35 19.13
N GLY A 75 0.20 -7.52 18.14
CA GLY A 75 -0.49 -6.25 17.90
C GLY A 75 -1.99 -6.42 17.68
N CYS A 76 -2.76 -5.56 18.33
CA CYS A 76 -4.18 -5.38 18.13
C CYS A 76 -4.50 -3.89 18.29
N VAL A 77 -5.27 -3.30 17.38
CA VAL A 77 -5.69 -1.90 17.49
C VAL A 77 -7.03 -1.72 18.19
N MET A 78 -7.63 -2.80 18.70
CA MET A 78 -8.87 -2.77 19.49
C MET A 78 -8.66 -3.48 20.83
N PRO A 79 -8.37 -2.72 21.92
CA PRO A 79 -8.17 -3.31 23.25
C PRO A 79 -9.33 -4.19 23.73
N GLU A 80 -10.56 -3.88 23.30
CA GLU A 80 -11.76 -4.67 23.61
C GLU A 80 -11.78 -6.08 22.98
N MET A 81 -11.00 -6.31 21.92
CA MET A 81 -10.85 -7.65 21.29
C MET A 81 -9.83 -8.53 22.04
N VAL A 82 -9.09 -7.96 22.99
CA VAL A 82 -8.06 -8.66 23.76
C VAL A 82 -8.66 -9.13 25.09
N ALA A 83 -8.51 -10.42 25.38
CA ALA A 83 -8.97 -10.99 26.65
C ALA A 83 -8.26 -10.32 27.83
N ALA A 84 -8.98 -10.15 28.95
CA ALA A 84 -8.49 -9.37 30.08
C ALA A 84 -7.26 -10.00 30.76
N ASP A 85 -7.16 -11.32 30.68
CA ASP A 85 -6.12 -12.18 31.21
C ASP A 85 -5.06 -12.57 30.15
N ASP A 86 -5.14 -12.04 28.91
CA ASP A 86 -4.12 -12.29 27.88
C ASP A 86 -2.85 -11.51 28.22
N GLU A 87 -1.75 -12.23 28.39
CA GLU A 87 -0.44 -11.69 28.72
C GLU A 87 0.58 -11.95 27.61
N VAL A 88 1.48 -10.99 27.42
CA VAL A 88 2.64 -11.12 26.54
C VAL A 88 3.93 -11.08 27.34
N VAL A 89 4.87 -11.92 26.92
CA VAL A 89 6.20 -11.99 27.53
C VAL A 89 7.12 -11.01 26.83
N ILE A 90 7.72 -10.10 27.60
CA ILE A 90 8.79 -9.22 27.16
C ILE A 90 10.12 -9.93 27.39
N PRO A 91 10.92 -10.16 26.33
CA PRO A 91 12.23 -10.77 26.48
C PRO A 91 13.17 -9.90 27.31
N SER A 92 14.15 -10.52 27.96
CA SER A 92 15.21 -9.78 28.64
C SER A 92 16.04 -8.96 27.66
N PHE A 93 16.32 -7.69 27.98
CA PHE A 93 17.15 -6.81 27.15
C PHE A 93 17.86 -5.75 28.01
N GLN A 94 19.11 -5.42 27.68
CA GLN A 94 19.92 -4.40 28.39
C GLN A 94 19.93 -4.56 29.92
N GLY A 95 20.05 -5.80 30.41
CA GLY A 95 20.08 -6.09 31.84
C GLY A 95 18.71 -6.02 32.53
N GLN A 96 17.63 -5.73 31.79
CA GLN A 96 16.28 -5.92 32.30
C GLN A 96 15.88 -7.40 32.24
N PRO A 97 15.31 -7.97 33.31
CA PRO A 97 14.82 -9.33 33.31
C PRO A 97 13.60 -9.47 32.41
N GLN A 98 13.40 -10.69 31.91
CA GLN A 98 12.15 -11.08 31.27
C GLN A 98 10.98 -10.88 32.24
N HIS A 99 9.88 -10.34 31.75
CA HIS A 99 8.65 -10.14 32.51
C HIS A 99 7.42 -10.27 31.61
N SER A 100 6.25 -10.55 32.20
CA SER A 100 4.97 -10.53 31.47
C SER A 100 4.22 -9.23 31.72
N LEU A 101 3.38 -8.86 30.76
CA LEU A 101 2.44 -7.76 30.90
C LEU A 101 1.17 -8.01 30.09
N SER A 102 0.06 -7.40 30.50
CA SER A 102 -1.21 -7.55 29.80
C SER A 102 -1.08 -7.09 28.34
N ARG A 103 -1.57 -7.91 27.40
CA ARG A 103 -1.57 -7.58 25.98
C ARG A 103 -2.37 -6.30 25.65
N ARG A 104 -3.30 -5.89 26.53
CA ARG A 104 -4.01 -4.61 26.39
C ARG A 104 -3.07 -3.40 26.47
N ILE A 105 -2.01 -3.48 27.27
CA ILE A 105 -0.99 -2.42 27.37
C ILE A 105 -0.29 -2.20 26.02
N LEU A 106 -0.15 -3.23 25.18
CA LEU A 106 0.36 -3.09 23.80
C LEU A 106 -0.68 -2.44 22.89
N SER A 107 -1.96 -2.74 23.13
CA SER A 107 -3.05 -2.34 22.24
C SER A 107 -3.37 -0.85 22.35
N ASP A 108 -3.20 -0.25 23.53
CA ASP A 108 -3.47 1.17 23.77
C ASP A 108 -2.63 2.13 22.87
N PRO A 109 -1.29 2.05 22.84
CA PRO A 109 -0.50 2.92 21.95
C PRO A 109 -0.77 2.63 20.47
N LEU A 110 -1.05 1.37 20.10
CA LEU A 110 -1.40 1.00 18.72
C LEU A 110 -2.74 1.60 18.30
N ASN A 111 -3.76 1.51 19.16
CA ASN A 111 -5.07 2.12 18.94
C ASN A 111 -4.94 3.64 18.78
N ALA A 112 -4.22 4.31 19.69
CA ALA A 112 -4.03 5.76 19.64
C ALA A 112 -3.39 6.21 18.32
N ARG A 113 -2.30 5.54 17.90
CA ARG A 113 -1.64 5.83 16.62
C ARG A 113 -2.55 5.55 15.43
N MET A 114 -3.27 4.42 15.44
CA MET A 114 -4.15 4.07 14.34
C MET A 114 -5.30 5.06 14.20
N MET A 115 -5.90 5.51 15.31
CA MET A 115 -6.91 6.57 15.31
C MET A 115 -6.39 7.89 14.73
N GLU A 116 -5.12 8.23 14.98
CA GLU A 116 -4.49 9.39 14.34
C GLU A 116 -4.35 9.21 12.83
N ILE A 117 -3.89 8.04 12.37
CA ILE A 117 -3.77 7.72 10.94
C ILE A 117 -5.14 7.77 10.26
N ILE A 118 -6.19 7.22 10.89
CA ILE A 118 -7.57 7.28 10.39
C ILE A 118 -8.04 8.73 10.23
N LYS A 119 -7.76 9.61 11.20
CA LYS A 119 -8.08 11.05 11.08
C LYS A 119 -7.36 11.70 9.90
N LEU A 120 -6.09 11.37 9.67
CA LEU A 120 -5.33 11.87 8.52
C LEU A 120 -5.90 11.36 7.20
N ILE A 121 -6.36 10.10 7.14
CA ILE A 121 -7.05 9.53 5.98
C ILE A 121 -8.32 10.32 5.69
N VAL A 122 -9.18 10.53 6.69
CA VAL A 122 -10.42 11.32 6.55
C VAL A 122 -10.10 12.71 6.03
N MET A 123 -9.10 13.39 6.61
CA MET A 123 -8.69 14.72 6.17
C MET A 123 -8.27 14.73 4.69
N LYS A 124 -7.52 13.73 4.22
CA LYS A 124 -7.12 13.60 2.80
C LYS A 124 -8.30 13.31 1.88
N VAL A 125 -9.24 12.48 2.32
CA VAL A 125 -10.48 12.22 1.57
C VAL A 125 -11.31 13.50 1.46
N THR A 126 -11.48 14.27 2.53
CA THR A 126 -12.20 15.55 2.47
C THR A 126 -11.49 16.58 1.59
N GLN A 127 -10.15 16.65 1.64
CA GLN A 127 -9.34 17.54 0.77
C GLN A 127 -9.47 17.21 -0.71
N SER A 128 -9.86 15.97 -1.07
CA SER A 128 -10.14 15.62 -2.46
C SER A 128 -11.35 16.37 -3.03
N GLY A 129 -12.25 16.88 -2.17
CA GLY A 129 -13.53 17.51 -2.55
C GLY A 129 -14.73 16.59 -2.38
N LEU A 130 -14.54 15.35 -1.91
CA LEU A 130 -15.62 14.47 -1.51
C LEU A 130 -16.26 14.93 -0.20
N LYS A 131 -17.60 15.01 -0.19
CA LYS A 131 -18.39 15.35 1.01
C LYS A 131 -18.57 14.17 1.96
N SER A 132 -18.47 12.95 1.43
CA SER A 132 -18.64 11.69 2.16
C SER A 132 -17.81 10.60 1.48
N PHE A 133 -17.61 9.48 2.17
CA PHE A 133 -17.01 8.29 1.55
C PHE A 133 -17.92 7.76 0.41
N PRO A 134 -17.33 7.27 -0.69
CA PRO A 134 -18.06 6.62 -1.79
C PRO A 134 -18.82 5.35 -1.38
N SER A 135 -19.81 4.96 -2.17
CA SER A 135 -20.66 3.77 -1.90
C SER A 135 -19.93 2.43 -2.01
N GLY A 136 -18.86 2.34 -2.80
CA GLY A 136 -17.98 1.17 -2.83
C GLY A 136 -17.07 1.05 -1.59
N GLY A 137 -17.16 2.00 -0.65
CA GLY A 137 -16.55 1.87 0.67
C GLY A 137 -15.05 2.14 0.69
N ILE A 138 -14.37 1.48 1.64
CA ILE A 138 -12.94 1.61 1.90
C ILE A 138 -12.28 0.24 1.80
N VAL A 139 -11.22 0.15 1.00
CA VAL A 139 -10.37 -1.05 0.91
C VAL A 139 -9.01 -0.73 1.51
N LEU A 140 -8.60 -1.51 2.49
CA LEU A 140 -7.31 -1.36 3.19
C LEU A 140 -6.32 -2.40 2.66
N THR A 141 -5.10 -2.01 2.32
CA THR A 141 -4.05 -2.92 1.83
C THR A 141 -2.67 -2.51 2.37
N GLY A 142 -1.62 -3.24 2.02
CA GLY A 142 -0.25 -2.99 2.49
C GLY A 142 0.04 -3.73 3.78
N GLY A 143 1.31 -3.78 4.20
CA GLY A 143 1.70 -4.54 5.39
C GLY A 143 1.06 -4.03 6.69
N GLY A 144 0.75 -2.73 6.77
CA GLY A 144 0.02 -2.15 7.88
C GLY A 144 -1.44 -2.61 7.96
N ALA A 145 -2.02 -3.07 6.86
CA ALA A 145 -3.39 -3.57 6.84
C ALA A 145 -3.55 -4.95 7.50
N GLU A 146 -2.45 -5.67 7.76
CA GLU A 146 -2.46 -6.94 8.48
C GLU A 146 -2.61 -6.78 10.00
N MET A 147 -2.71 -5.53 10.49
CA MET A 147 -2.91 -5.25 11.91
C MET A 147 -4.28 -5.75 12.39
N THR A 148 -4.27 -6.61 13.41
CA THR A 148 -5.50 -7.17 14.01
C THR A 148 -6.45 -6.07 14.50
N GLY A 149 -7.72 -6.16 14.12
CA GLY A 149 -8.77 -5.21 14.51
C GLY A 149 -8.83 -3.93 13.67
N LEU A 150 -8.00 -3.80 12.62
CA LEU A 150 -7.96 -2.57 11.82
C LEU A 150 -9.26 -2.33 11.05
N ALA A 151 -9.78 -3.33 10.33
CA ALA A 151 -10.98 -3.16 9.52
C ALA A 151 -12.18 -2.79 10.41
N GLU A 152 -12.29 -3.45 11.56
CA GLU A 152 -13.30 -3.23 12.58
C GLU A 152 -13.17 -1.83 13.20
N LEU A 153 -11.94 -1.38 13.51
CA LEU A 153 -11.70 -0.04 14.04
C LEU A 153 -12.10 1.04 13.02
N VAL A 154 -11.71 0.87 11.76
CA VAL A 154 -12.07 1.80 10.68
C VAL A 154 -13.58 1.82 10.47
N GLN A 155 -14.22 0.66 10.42
CA GLN A 155 -15.67 0.54 10.28
C GLN A 155 -16.42 1.16 11.47
N LYS A 156 -15.95 0.93 12.70
CA LYS A 156 -16.50 1.54 13.92
C LYS A 156 -16.36 3.06 13.90
N THR A 157 -15.27 3.58 13.35
CA THR A 157 -14.94 5.01 13.35
C THR A 157 -15.63 5.78 12.22
N LEU A 158 -15.69 5.19 11.02
CA LEU A 158 -16.14 5.88 9.79
C LEU A 158 -17.50 5.38 9.28
N GLY A 159 -17.97 4.23 9.75
CA GLY A 159 -19.11 3.54 9.20
C GLY A 159 -18.85 2.97 7.80
N GLY A 160 -19.93 2.55 7.13
CA GLY A 160 -19.87 2.05 5.76
C GLY A 160 -19.22 0.67 5.61
N GLN A 161 -18.92 0.32 4.36
CA GLN A 161 -18.25 -0.93 4.01
C GLN A 161 -16.74 -0.75 4.09
N VAL A 162 -16.09 -1.59 4.87
CA VAL A 162 -14.63 -1.62 5.02
C VAL A 162 -14.18 -3.07 4.89
N ARG A 163 -13.16 -3.32 4.09
CA ARG A 163 -12.53 -4.64 4.00
C ARG A 163 -11.03 -4.54 3.80
N ILE A 164 -10.33 -5.63 4.08
CA ILE A 164 -8.93 -5.81 3.69
C ILE A 164 -8.88 -6.30 2.23
N GLY A 165 -8.02 -5.67 1.44
CA GLY A 165 -7.72 -6.02 0.06
C GLY A 165 -6.54 -6.98 -0.02
N TYR A 166 -6.76 -8.11 -0.67
CA TYR A 166 -5.74 -9.13 -0.92
C TYR A 166 -5.49 -9.24 -2.43
N PRO A 167 -4.24 -9.54 -2.85
CA PRO A 167 -3.94 -9.87 -4.24
C PRO A 167 -4.42 -11.29 -4.55
N GLU A 168 -5.74 -11.45 -4.67
CA GLU A 168 -6.42 -12.72 -4.93
C GLU A 168 -6.82 -12.87 -6.40
N GLU A 169 -7.28 -14.07 -6.79
CA GLU A 169 -7.75 -14.38 -8.15
C GLU A 169 -6.68 -14.37 -9.26
N ILE A 170 -5.40 -14.43 -8.88
CA ILE A 170 -4.28 -14.46 -9.83
C ILE A 170 -3.80 -15.90 -10.00
N ALA A 171 -4.05 -16.46 -11.19
CA ALA A 171 -3.63 -17.81 -11.53
C ALA A 171 -2.11 -17.97 -11.41
N GLY A 172 -1.68 -19.02 -10.68
CA GLY A 172 -0.25 -19.31 -10.46
C GLY A 172 0.43 -18.44 -9.39
N LEU A 173 -0.28 -17.53 -8.72
CA LEU A 173 0.30 -16.77 -7.61
C LEU A 173 0.48 -17.68 -6.38
N PRO A 174 1.72 -17.83 -5.85
CA PRO A 174 1.98 -18.59 -4.63
C PRO A 174 1.23 -18.03 -3.43
N ASP A 175 0.78 -18.90 -2.53
CA ASP A 175 -0.02 -18.51 -1.36
C ASP A 175 0.73 -17.55 -0.44
N GLN A 176 2.07 -17.61 -0.37
CA GLN A 176 2.87 -16.67 0.43
C GLN A 176 2.74 -15.22 -0.04
N LEU A 177 2.43 -15.01 -1.33
CA LEU A 177 2.25 -13.69 -1.93
C LEU A 177 0.81 -13.20 -1.87
N ARG A 178 -0.14 -14.02 -1.41
CA ARG A 178 -1.55 -13.65 -1.19
C ARG A 178 -1.73 -12.92 0.14
N LYS A 179 -0.94 -11.86 0.34
CA LYS A 179 -1.04 -11.00 1.52
C LYS A 179 -1.11 -9.54 1.11
N PRO A 180 -1.79 -8.68 1.88
CA PRO A 180 -1.89 -7.25 1.59
C PRO A 180 -0.52 -6.57 1.46
N ALA A 181 0.49 -7.06 2.17
CA ALA A 181 1.87 -6.59 2.07
C ALA A 181 2.49 -6.69 0.66
N PHE A 182 2.00 -7.61 -0.19
CA PHE A 182 2.52 -7.84 -1.54
C PHE A 182 1.68 -7.18 -2.64
N SER A 183 0.56 -6.53 -2.31
CA SER A 183 -0.38 -5.95 -3.28
C SER A 183 0.28 -5.02 -4.29
N ALA A 184 1.21 -4.15 -3.85
CA ALA A 184 1.91 -3.24 -4.76
C ALA A 184 2.78 -4.00 -5.77
N ALA A 185 3.55 -4.99 -5.31
CA ALA A 185 4.44 -5.76 -6.18
C ALA A 185 3.65 -6.61 -7.18
N VAL A 186 2.61 -7.29 -6.72
CA VAL A 186 1.72 -8.08 -7.57
C VAL A 186 0.99 -7.20 -8.57
N GLY A 187 0.49 -6.04 -8.13
CA GLY A 187 -0.19 -5.08 -8.98
C GLY A 187 0.69 -4.49 -10.07
N LEU A 188 1.97 -4.23 -9.79
CA LEU A 188 2.94 -3.81 -10.80
C LEU A 188 3.15 -4.89 -11.86
N LEU A 189 3.21 -6.17 -11.46
CA LEU A 189 3.34 -7.28 -12.39
C LEU A 189 2.11 -7.40 -13.29
N LEU A 190 0.90 -7.35 -12.71
CA LEU A 190 -0.36 -7.38 -13.46
C LEU A 190 -0.44 -6.22 -14.45
N TRP A 191 -0.10 -5.01 -14.01
CA TRP A 191 -0.06 -3.83 -14.86
C TRP A 191 0.93 -4.02 -16.01
N GLY A 192 2.12 -4.56 -15.72
CA GLY A 192 3.13 -4.88 -16.72
C GLY A 192 2.63 -5.87 -17.76
N ILE A 193 1.98 -6.96 -17.35
CA ILE A 193 1.38 -7.97 -18.24
C ILE A 193 0.32 -7.33 -19.15
N LYS A 194 -0.58 -6.53 -18.58
CA LYS A 194 -1.68 -5.87 -19.31
C LYS A 194 -1.19 -4.91 -20.41
N HIS A 195 -0.05 -4.26 -20.20
CA HIS A 195 0.51 -3.27 -21.13
C HIS A 195 1.74 -3.79 -21.89
N GLN A 196 1.95 -5.12 -21.94
CA GLN A 196 3.00 -5.69 -22.78
C GLN A 196 2.69 -5.41 -24.26
N GLY A 197 3.67 -4.85 -24.98
CA GLY A 197 3.56 -4.56 -26.40
C GLY A 197 3.00 -3.17 -26.75
N GLU A 198 2.68 -2.33 -25.76
CA GLU A 198 2.41 -0.92 -26.04
C GLU A 198 3.69 -0.22 -26.52
N THR A 199 3.71 0.22 -27.78
CA THR A 199 4.79 1.03 -28.33
C THR A 199 4.79 2.37 -27.60
N ARG A 200 5.69 2.52 -26.60
CA ARG A 200 5.95 3.81 -25.99
C ARG A 200 6.52 4.74 -27.05
N SER A 201 5.72 5.66 -27.57
CA SER A 201 6.26 6.78 -28.33
C SER A 201 7.12 7.60 -27.37
N SER A 202 8.44 7.41 -27.41
CA SER A 202 9.36 8.27 -26.67
C SER A 202 9.15 9.69 -27.15
N LEU A 203 8.50 10.53 -26.33
CA LEU A 203 8.42 11.98 -26.51
C LEU A 203 9.77 12.66 -26.17
N ASN A 204 10.89 11.98 -26.41
CA ASN A 204 12.18 12.66 -26.51
C ASN A 204 12.25 13.20 -27.93
N GLY A 205 11.73 14.42 -28.06
CA GLY A 205 11.80 15.20 -29.29
C GLY A 205 13.22 15.24 -29.83
N ASP A 206 13.28 15.13 -31.15
CA ASP A 206 14.41 15.50 -31.99
C ASP A 206 15.10 16.77 -31.47
N ARG A 207 16.21 16.58 -30.76
CA ARG A 207 17.38 17.43 -30.96
C ARG A 207 18.37 16.66 -31.81
N SER A 208 17.99 16.48 -33.07
CA SER A 208 18.95 16.31 -34.15
C SER A 208 19.89 17.51 -34.11
N MET A 209 21.10 17.31 -33.57
CA MET A 209 22.22 18.23 -33.80
C MET A 209 22.53 18.22 -35.30
N SER A 210 22.08 19.27 -35.98
CA SER A 210 22.54 19.58 -37.33
C SER A 210 24.01 19.99 -37.31
N GLY A 211 24.85 19.18 -37.94
CA GLY A 211 26.10 19.61 -38.56
C GLY A 211 27.37 19.49 -37.71
N LEU A 212 28.24 18.54 -38.04
CA LEU A 212 29.34 18.76 -38.98
C LEU A 212 30.18 17.47 -39.21
N LYS A 213 30.64 17.34 -40.46
CA LYS A 213 31.85 16.63 -40.96
C LYS A 213 31.79 15.13 -41.30
N SER A 214 31.54 14.92 -42.59
CA SER A 214 32.40 14.22 -43.57
C SER A 214 32.91 12.80 -43.27
N PHE A 215 32.53 11.85 -44.13
CA PHE A 215 33.52 11.06 -44.86
C PHE A 215 32.96 10.57 -46.20
N ARG A 216 33.69 10.85 -47.29
CA ARG A 216 33.42 10.37 -48.65
C ARG A 216 33.97 8.95 -48.79
N TRP A 217 33.33 8.15 -49.64
CA TRP A 217 33.84 7.24 -50.69
C TRP A 217 32.59 6.44 -51.13
N GLY A 218 32.17 6.36 -52.39
CA GLY A 218 32.90 6.41 -53.64
C GLY A 218 32.69 5.08 -54.36
N LEU A 219 31.98 5.15 -55.49
CA LEU A 219 31.85 4.15 -56.59
C LEU A 219 30.80 3.04 -56.44
N GLY A 220 29.98 2.88 -57.49
CA GLY A 220 29.27 1.63 -57.76
C GLY A 220 27.94 1.78 -58.50
N ARG A 221 28.01 1.99 -59.82
CA ARG A 221 26.89 2.18 -60.74
C ARG A 221 26.10 0.88 -61.03
N ARG A 222 24.85 1.08 -61.48
CA ARG A 222 23.94 0.25 -62.32
C ARG A 222 22.98 -0.68 -61.56
N LYS A 223 21.67 -0.43 -61.59
CA LYS A 223 20.66 -0.52 -62.68
C LYS A 223 20.15 -1.95 -62.92
N VAL A 224 18.84 -2.08 -62.64
CA VAL A 224 17.78 -2.63 -63.50
C VAL A 224 17.31 -4.07 -63.27
N ALA A 225 15.98 -4.14 -63.22
CA ALA A 225 15.05 -5.14 -63.71
C ALA A 225 14.29 -5.97 -62.67
N ALA A 226 12.98 -5.91 -62.91
CA ALA A 226 11.87 -6.52 -62.22
C ALA A 226 11.52 -7.89 -62.83
N VAL A 227 10.54 -8.54 -62.16
CA VAL A 227 9.65 -9.63 -62.66
C VAL A 227 10.38 -11.00 -62.70
N ARG A 228 9.97 -12.04 -61.97
CA ARG A 228 8.65 -12.65 -61.75
C ARG A 228 8.51 -13.22 -60.35
#